data_AF-A0A957WME1-F1
#
_entry.id   AF-A0A957WME1-F1
#
_cell.length_a   1.000
_cell.length_b   1.000
_cell.length_c   1.000
_cell.angle_alpha   90.00
_cell.angle_beta   90.00
_cell.angle_gamma   90.00
#
_symmetry.space_group_name_H-M   'P 1'
#
loop_
_entity.id
_entity.type
_entity.pdbx_description
1 polymer ?
#
loop_
_entity_poly.entity_id
_entity_poly.type
_entity_poly.pdbx_seq_one_letter_code
_entity_poly.pdbx_strand_id
1 'polypeptide(L)'
;NYAETWLTGDTYNMSIGQGFVLVTPLQMLNAYASIANSGTRYRPHLVKEILDADGNLVQQIEPEVIGRLDVDPQYMQLVRQGLWGAINWENGTAAKFFDVPGIDASGKTGTAEFCDNYPACLDRDGRVKTSHAWFVTYAPTNNPEIVTIVFVYGGKQGAGVAVQGSEVAVPVASKILRYYFNITDEEEGEDGQADDETELEFDLGTKFKARLLGTDGWSRNEANMSGFVLDAEGQGVSNVPVEVLINGEVVAQLISGETGQFDYSRPDLVADETWQVRLGDFPDAPSLMFDAVEGVRYLVEFEAQPPQETAAAIGAN
;
A
#
# COMPACT_ATOMS: atom_id res chain seq x y z
N ASN A 1 6.42 -0.68 -33.84
CA ASN A 1 5.17 -0.44 -34.59
C ASN A 1 5.12 0.98 -35.13
N TYR A 2 5.99 1.31 -36.08
CA TYR A 2 5.78 2.47 -36.95
C TYR A 2 5.39 1.87 -38.30
N ALA A 3 4.22 2.24 -38.85
CA ALA A 3 3.58 1.76 -40.11
C ALA A 3 2.38 0.78 -40.02
N GLU A 4 1.80 0.55 -38.84
CA GLU A 4 0.50 -0.15 -38.71
C GLU A 4 -0.65 0.86 -38.54
N THR A 5 -1.87 0.47 -38.92
CA THR A 5 -3.06 1.33 -38.80
C THR A 5 -3.55 1.33 -37.35
N TRP A 6 -3.85 2.51 -36.82
CA TRP A 6 -4.45 2.64 -35.48
C TRP A 6 -5.83 1.98 -35.45
N LEU A 7 -5.99 1.01 -34.55
CA LEU A 7 -7.23 0.27 -34.39
C LEU A 7 -8.04 0.82 -33.21
N THR A 8 -9.35 0.56 -33.20
CA THR A 8 -10.23 0.97 -32.10
C THR A 8 -9.75 0.43 -30.74
N GLY A 9 -9.18 -0.77 -30.70
CA GLY A 9 -8.61 -1.35 -29.49
C GLY A 9 -7.42 -0.57 -28.92
N ASP A 10 -6.63 0.09 -29.78
CA ASP A 10 -5.50 0.91 -29.35
C ASP A 10 -5.98 2.14 -28.57
N THR A 11 -7.09 2.75 -29.00
CA THR A 11 -7.73 3.86 -28.27
C THR A 11 -8.16 3.42 -26.86
N TYR A 12 -8.76 2.24 -26.73
CA TYR A 12 -9.22 1.73 -25.43
C TYR A 12 -8.05 1.44 -24.49
N ASN A 13 -7.01 0.78 -24.98
CA ASN A 13 -5.79 0.55 -24.20
C ASN A 13 -5.14 1.86 -23.76
N MET A 14 -5.00 2.81 -24.70
CA MET A 14 -4.39 4.11 -24.40
C MET A 14 -5.18 4.87 -23.32
N SER A 15 -6.52 4.79 -23.32
CA SER A 15 -7.37 5.50 -22.37
C SER A 15 -7.17 5.10 -20.90
N ILE A 16 -6.67 3.88 -20.67
CA ILE A 16 -6.35 3.36 -19.32
C ILE A 16 -4.85 3.38 -19.03
N GLY A 17 -4.02 3.99 -19.89
CA GLY A 17 -2.57 4.05 -19.70
C GLY A 17 -1.81 2.80 -20.16
N GLN A 18 -2.39 1.99 -21.05
CA GLN A 18 -1.81 0.76 -21.58
C GLN A 18 -1.54 0.84 -23.09
N GLY A 19 -0.80 -0.13 -23.63
CA GLY A 19 -0.49 -0.21 -25.05
C GLY A 19 0.70 0.69 -25.45
N PHE A 20 0.49 1.60 -26.40
CA PHE A 20 1.57 2.42 -26.97
C PHE A 20 1.91 3.69 -26.17
N VAL A 21 1.27 3.90 -25.02
CA VAL A 21 1.58 5.03 -24.14
C VAL A 21 2.74 4.66 -23.22
N LEU A 22 3.87 5.35 -23.40
CA LEU A 22 5.05 5.24 -22.55
C LEU A 22 5.49 6.64 -22.15
N VAL A 23 5.56 6.88 -20.85
CA VAL A 23 5.84 8.19 -20.27
C VAL A 23 6.89 8.08 -19.17
N THR A 24 7.74 9.09 -19.07
CA THR A 24 8.69 9.18 -17.95
C THR A 24 8.00 9.70 -16.70
N PRO A 25 8.51 9.38 -15.50
CA PRO A 25 8.01 9.96 -14.26
C PRO A 25 7.99 11.50 -14.29
N LEU A 26 8.99 12.14 -14.90
CA LEU A 26 9.05 13.59 -15.02
C LEU A 26 7.96 14.16 -15.93
N GLN A 27 7.60 13.47 -17.03
CA GLN A 27 6.48 13.87 -17.89
C GLN A 27 5.16 13.79 -17.13
N MET A 28 4.93 12.70 -16.39
CA MET A 28 3.75 12.53 -15.55
C MET A 28 3.66 13.57 -14.43
N LEU A 29 4.78 13.83 -13.76
CA LEU A 29 4.87 14.85 -12.72
C LEU A 29 4.48 16.23 -13.26
N ASN A 30 5.02 16.63 -14.42
CA ASN A 30 4.70 17.92 -15.03
C ASN A 30 3.24 18.02 -15.50
N ALA A 31 2.65 16.90 -15.96
CA ALA A 31 1.24 16.84 -16.30
C ALA A 31 0.35 17.10 -15.07
N TYR A 32 0.62 16.45 -13.95
CA TYR A 32 -0.13 16.65 -12.70
C TYR A 32 0.16 18.01 -12.05
N ALA A 33 1.37 18.56 -12.16
CA ALA A 33 1.66 19.94 -11.76
C ALA A 33 0.82 20.95 -12.53
N SER A 34 0.63 20.71 -13.84
CA SER A 34 -0.24 21.54 -14.68
C SER A 34 -1.71 21.43 -14.26
N ILE A 35 -2.18 20.27 -13.80
CA ILE A 35 -3.55 20.12 -13.26
C ILE A 35 -3.68 20.86 -11.92
N ALA A 36 -2.72 20.64 -11.01
CA ALA A 36 -2.71 21.22 -9.68
C ALA A 36 -2.73 22.76 -9.71
N ASN A 37 -1.95 23.38 -10.61
CA ASN A 37 -1.86 24.84 -10.74
C ASN A 37 -2.90 25.46 -11.69
N SER A 38 -4.02 24.77 -11.93
CA SER A 38 -5.14 25.23 -12.75
C SER A 38 -4.82 25.45 -14.24
N GLY A 39 -3.86 24.69 -14.78
CA GLY A 39 -3.66 24.52 -16.21
C GLY A 39 -2.39 25.16 -16.77
N THR A 40 -1.51 25.75 -15.97
CA THR A 40 -0.28 26.39 -16.47
C THR A 40 0.87 25.38 -16.51
N ARG A 41 1.41 25.11 -17.69
CA ARG A 41 2.55 24.19 -17.85
C ARG A 41 3.86 24.96 -17.78
N TYR A 42 4.67 24.64 -16.79
CA TYR A 42 6.01 25.19 -16.63
C TYR A 42 7.07 24.24 -17.19
N ARG A 43 8.23 24.78 -17.57
CA ARG A 43 9.42 23.97 -17.89
C ARG A 43 10.02 23.48 -16.55
N PRO A 44 10.12 22.17 -16.31
CA PRO A 44 10.84 21.66 -15.14
C PRO A 44 12.33 22.02 -15.24
N HIS A 45 12.92 22.51 -14.14
CA HIS A 45 14.35 22.79 -14.04
C HIS A 45 14.86 22.40 -12.64
N LEU A 46 16.12 21.98 -12.58
CA LEU A 46 16.82 21.68 -11.31
C LEU A 46 17.69 22.84 -10.84
N VAL A 47 18.24 23.62 -11.77
CA VAL A 47 19.12 24.75 -11.45
C VAL A 47 18.26 25.90 -10.93
N LYS A 48 18.57 26.37 -9.72
CA LYS A 48 17.95 27.55 -9.11
C LYS A 48 18.70 28.84 -9.50
N GLU A 49 20.03 28.80 -9.39
CA GLU A 49 20.92 29.92 -9.67
C GLU A 49 22.30 29.41 -10.09
N ILE A 50 23.06 30.27 -10.76
CA ILE A 50 24.44 30.03 -11.16
C ILE A 50 25.29 31.09 -10.47
N LEU A 51 26.30 30.64 -9.72
CA LEU A 51 27.24 31.48 -8.99
C LEU A 51 28.63 31.40 -9.63
N ASP A 52 29.42 32.46 -9.51
CA ASP A 52 30.83 32.45 -9.89
C ASP A 52 31.71 31.82 -8.79
N ALA A 53 33.03 31.79 -9.03
CA ALA A 53 33.99 31.19 -8.08
C ALA A 53 34.08 31.95 -6.74
N ASP A 54 33.66 33.22 -6.72
CA ASP A 54 33.67 34.08 -5.54
C ASP A 54 32.30 34.07 -4.81
N GLY A 55 31.33 33.29 -5.32
CA GLY A 55 29.98 33.18 -4.76
C GLY A 55 29.02 34.29 -5.20
N ASN A 56 29.38 35.12 -6.19
CA ASN A 56 28.48 36.14 -6.69
C ASN A 56 27.46 35.54 -7.66
N LEU A 57 26.23 36.05 -7.61
CA LEU A 57 25.16 35.64 -8.51
C LEU A 57 25.46 36.04 -9.95
N VAL A 58 25.62 35.04 -10.83
CA VAL A 58 25.75 35.22 -12.28
C VAL A 58 24.38 35.22 -12.94
N GLN A 59 23.52 34.28 -12.53
CA GLN A 59 22.20 34.12 -13.14
C GLN A 59 21.21 33.49 -12.16
N GLN A 60 20.07 34.14 -11.98
CA GLN A 60 18.88 33.54 -11.37
C GLN A 60 18.07 32.80 -12.45
N ILE A 61 17.64 31.56 -12.18
CA ILE A 61 16.76 30.81 -13.08
C ILE A 61 15.31 30.99 -12.64
N GLU A 62 14.54 31.70 -13.46
CA GLU A 62 13.11 31.97 -13.20
C GLU A 62 12.21 30.88 -13.83
N PRO A 63 11.02 30.62 -13.26
CA PRO A 63 10.06 29.70 -13.86
C PRO A 63 9.62 30.14 -15.27
N GLU A 64 9.70 29.24 -16.24
CA GLU A 64 9.30 29.51 -17.62
C GLU A 64 7.96 28.84 -17.96
N VAL A 65 6.98 29.63 -18.38
CA VAL A 65 5.70 29.13 -18.91
C VAL A 65 5.90 28.62 -20.34
N ILE A 66 5.65 27.33 -20.55
CA ILE A 66 5.79 26.65 -21.86
C ILE A 66 4.44 26.23 -22.47
N GLY A 67 3.33 26.63 -21.85
CA GLY A 67 2.00 26.41 -22.38
C GLY A 67 0.91 26.51 -21.31
N ARG A 68 -0.34 26.44 -21.77
CA ARG A 68 -1.53 26.31 -20.92
C ARG A 68 -2.39 25.18 -21.46
N LEU A 69 -3.05 24.45 -20.57
CA LEU A 69 -4.04 23.45 -20.92
C LEU A 69 -5.29 24.16 -21.46
N ASP A 70 -5.73 23.76 -22.65
CA ASP A 70 -6.97 24.24 -23.27
C ASP A 70 -8.13 23.34 -22.82
N VAL A 71 -8.54 23.52 -21.56
CA VAL A 71 -9.59 22.72 -20.92
C VAL A 71 -10.58 23.67 -20.26
N ASP A 72 -11.87 23.44 -20.50
CA ASP A 72 -12.92 24.22 -19.84
C ASP A 72 -12.77 24.11 -18.30
N PRO A 73 -12.82 25.24 -17.56
CA PRO A 73 -12.71 25.24 -16.11
C PRO A 73 -13.64 24.25 -15.40
N GLN A 74 -14.84 24.00 -15.94
CA GLN A 74 -15.80 23.04 -15.35
C GLN A 74 -15.26 21.60 -15.38
N TYR A 75 -14.57 21.23 -16.47
CA TYR A 75 -13.98 19.90 -16.61
C TYR A 75 -12.70 19.78 -15.80
N MET A 76 -11.91 20.84 -15.71
CA MET A 76 -10.75 20.90 -14.83
C MET A 76 -11.15 20.68 -13.36
N GLN A 77 -12.24 21.31 -12.93
CA GLN A 77 -12.78 21.11 -11.58
C GLN A 77 -13.23 19.67 -11.34
N LEU A 78 -13.93 19.06 -12.30
CA LEU A 78 -14.36 17.66 -12.21
C LEU A 78 -13.17 16.70 -12.09
N VAL A 79 -12.11 16.93 -12.88
CA VAL A 79 -10.86 16.14 -12.79
C VAL A 79 -10.25 16.28 -11.39
N ARG A 80 -10.09 17.51 -10.89
CA ARG A 80 -9.53 17.76 -9.54
C ARG A 80 -10.39 17.12 -8.44
N GLN A 81 -11.71 17.14 -8.56
CA GLN A 81 -12.61 16.45 -7.63
C GLN A 81 -12.42 14.92 -7.66
N GLY A 82 -12.25 14.34 -8.85
CA GLY A 82 -11.95 12.91 -8.98
C GLY A 82 -10.61 12.52 -8.36
N LEU A 83 -9.58 13.35 -8.54
CA LEU A 83 -8.27 13.16 -7.91
C LEU A 83 -8.33 13.29 -6.39
N TRP A 84 -9.11 14.24 -5.89
CA TRP A 84 -9.40 14.35 -4.46
C TRP A 84 -10.13 13.10 -3.94
N GLY A 85 -11.17 12.67 -4.63
CA GLY A 85 -11.97 11.50 -4.26
C GLY A 85 -11.19 10.19 -4.26
N ALA A 86 -10.17 10.05 -5.13
CA ALA A 86 -9.32 8.87 -5.14
C ALA A 86 -8.53 8.64 -3.83
N ILE A 87 -8.31 9.72 -3.05
CA ILE A 87 -7.67 9.69 -1.74
C ILE A 87 -8.72 9.79 -0.61
N ASN A 88 -9.74 10.64 -0.76
CA ASN A 88 -10.57 11.05 0.38
C ASN A 88 -11.97 10.42 0.44
N TRP A 89 -12.46 9.81 -0.65
CA TRP A 89 -13.70 9.04 -0.57
C TRP A 89 -13.44 7.68 0.09
N GLU A 90 -14.42 7.15 0.81
CA GLU A 90 -14.34 5.84 1.48
C GLU A 90 -13.95 4.70 0.52
N ASN A 91 -14.40 4.77 -0.73
CA ASN A 91 -14.06 3.83 -1.80
C ASN A 91 -12.93 4.31 -2.72
N GLY A 92 -12.21 5.36 -2.33
CA GLY A 92 -11.05 5.87 -3.05
C GLY A 92 -9.92 4.85 -3.04
N THR A 93 -9.31 4.61 -4.20
CA THR A 93 -8.25 3.58 -4.33
C THR A 93 -7.02 3.81 -3.44
N ALA A 94 -6.77 5.05 -3.02
CA ALA A 94 -5.68 5.40 -2.11
C ALA A 94 -6.16 5.61 -0.67
N ALA A 95 -7.47 5.66 -0.41
CA ALA A 95 -8.03 6.06 0.87
C ALA A 95 -7.56 5.21 2.05
N LYS A 96 -7.42 3.91 1.84
CA LYS A 96 -6.93 2.98 2.87
C LYS A 96 -5.46 3.20 3.25
N PHE A 97 -4.63 3.65 2.31
CA PHE A 97 -3.17 3.63 2.44
C PHE A 97 -2.54 5.02 2.52
N PHE A 98 -3.31 6.07 2.26
CA PHE A 98 -2.82 7.44 2.30
C PHE A 98 -2.88 7.97 3.74
N ASP A 99 -1.71 8.22 4.31
CA ASP A 99 -1.56 8.71 5.67
C ASP A 99 -0.74 10.01 5.71
N VAL A 100 -1.43 11.15 5.66
CA VAL A 100 -0.84 12.48 5.81
C VAL A 100 -1.81 13.34 6.62
N PRO A 101 -1.82 13.21 7.97
CA PRO A 101 -2.82 13.84 8.81
C PRO A 101 -2.78 15.37 8.70
N GLY A 102 -3.95 16.00 8.74
CA GLY A 102 -4.07 17.46 8.69
C GLY A 102 -3.79 18.10 7.32
N ILE A 103 -3.35 17.34 6.32
CA ILE A 103 -3.07 17.84 4.97
C ILE A 103 -4.01 17.18 3.96
N ASP A 104 -4.92 17.99 3.43
CA ASP A 104 -5.79 17.56 2.35
C ASP A 104 -5.01 17.38 1.03
N ALA A 105 -5.13 16.23 0.38
CA ALA A 105 -4.36 15.89 -0.82
C ALA A 105 -5.24 15.35 -1.95
N SER A 106 -4.73 15.44 -3.18
CA SER A 106 -5.38 14.92 -4.38
C SER A 106 -4.39 14.11 -5.20
N GLY A 107 -4.81 12.97 -5.73
CA GLY A 107 -3.88 12.11 -6.46
C GLY A 107 -4.54 10.97 -7.21
N LYS A 108 -3.71 10.11 -7.78
CA LYS A 108 -4.17 8.94 -8.52
C LYS A 108 -3.17 7.80 -8.43
N THR A 109 -3.70 6.62 -8.12
CA THR A 109 -3.00 5.33 -8.20
C THR A 109 -2.91 4.82 -9.64
N GLY A 110 -1.86 4.08 -9.95
CA GLY A 110 -1.73 3.32 -11.18
C GLY A 110 -1.08 1.97 -10.93
N THR A 111 -1.58 0.94 -11.60
CA THR A 111 -0.99 -0.41 -11.62
C THR A 111 -0.84 -0.79 -13.07
N ALA A 112 0.40 -0.81 -13.57
CA ALA A 112 0.68 -1.01 -14.99
C ALA A 112 1.37 -2.34 -15.22
N GLU A 113 0.69 -3.28 -15.88
CA GLU A 113 1.29 -4.55 -16.29
C GLU A 113 2.53 -4.33 -17.16
N PHE A 114 3.56 -5.15 -16.98
CA PHE A 114 4.78 -5.11 -17.80
C PHE A 114 5.31 -6.52 -18.03
N CYS A 115 6.08 -6.74 -19.09
CA CYS A 115 6.67 -8.04 -19.39
C CYS A 115 8.05 -7.89 -20.02
N ASP A 116 9.10 -7.99 -19.21
CA ASP A 116 10.48 -7.89 -19.70
C ASP A 116 10.99 -9.19 -20.34
N ASN A 117 10.54 -10.33 -19.83
CA ASN A 117 10.92 -11.66 -20.32
C ASN A 117 9.68 -12.39 -20.85
N TYR A 118 9.29 -12.11 -22.08
CA TYR A 118 8.19 -12.82 -22.73
C TYR A 118 8.63 -14.23 -23.19
N PRO A 119 7.84 -15.29 -22.96
CA PRO A 119 6.54 -15.35 -22.28
C PRO A 119 6.63 -15.69 -20.77
N ALA A 120 7.82 -15.71 -20.17
CA ALA A 120 8.02 -16.12 -18.77
C ALA A 120 7.27 -15.25 -17.73
N CYS A 121 6.94 -14.01 -18.10
CA CYS A 121 6.11 -13.08 -17.32
C CYS A 121 4.61 -13.47 -17.28
N LEU A 122 4.19 -14.47 -18.07
CA LEU A 122 2.79 -14.88 -18.13
C LEU A 122 2.46 -15.94 -17.09
N ASP A 123 1.20 -16.00 -16.68
CA ASP A 123 0.59 -17.13 -15.97
C ASP A 123 0.19 -18.25 -16.94
N ARG A 124 -0.44 -19.31 -16.42
CA ARG A 124 -0.90 -20.47 -17.22
C ARG A 124 -1.97 -20.11 -18.25
N ASP A 125 -2.72 -19.04 -18.01
CA ASP A 125 -3.80 -18.56 -18.87
C ASP A 125 -3.33 -17.47 -19.86
N GLY A 126 -2.04 -17.12 -19.82
CA GLY A 126 -1.45 -16.11 -20.68
C GLY A 126 -1.61 -14.67 -20.19
N ARG A 127 -1.99 -14.45 -18.92
CA ARG A 127 -2.07 -13.10 -18.32
C ARG A 127 -0.74 -12.67 -17.74
N VAL A 128 -0.45 -11.38 -17.77
CA VAL A 128 0.79 -10.82 -17.20
C VAL A 128 0.70 -10.85 -15.67
N LYS A 129 1.68 -11.48 -15.00
CA LYS A 129 1.71 -11.59 -13.52
C LYS A 129 2.56 -10.53 -12.84
N THR A 130 2.95 -9.49 -13.58
CA THR A 130 3.95 -8.50 -13.18
C THR A 130 3.47 -7.10 -13.48
N SER A 131 3.62 -6.19 -12.52
CA SER A 131 3.13 -4.82 -12.64
C SER A 131 4.08 -3.81 -12.01
N HIS A 132 4.00 -2.56 -12.46
CA HIS A 132 4.60 -1.41 -11.79
C HIS A 132 3.54 -0.74 -10.91
N ALA A 133 3.97 -0.23 -9.76
CA ALA A 133 3.14 0.57 -8.89
C ALA A 133 3.45 2.05 -9.12
N TRP A 134 2.42 2.82 -9.44
CA TRP A 134 2.48 4.26 -9.63
C TRP A 134 1.57 4.94 -8.62
N PHE A 135 2.02 6.07 -8.10
CA PHE A 135 1.14 7.02 -7.43
C PHE A 135 1.64 8.44 -7.68
N VAL A 136 0.72 9.33 -8.05
CA VAL A 136 1.00 10.75 -8.17
C VAL A 136 0.02 11.51 -7.28
N THR A 137 0.53 12.47 -6.53
CA THR A 137 -0.25 13.26 -5.58
C THR A 137 0.22 14.69 -5.56
N TYR A 138 -0.67 15.63 -5.32
CA TYR A 138 -0.34 17.01 -5.00
C TYR A 138 -1.05 17.43 -3.72
N ALA A 139 -0.37 18.29 -2.95
CA ALA A 139 -0.85 18.75 -1.67
C ALA A 139 -0.35 20.18 -1.36
N PRO A 140 -1.13 20.97 -0.61
CA PRO A 140 -2.54 20.77 -0.29
C PRO A 140 -3.47 20.83 -1.53
N THR A 141 -4.65 20.20 -1.51
CA THR A 141 -5.57 20.14 -2.67
C THR A 141 -5.95 21.53 -3.24
N ASN A 142 -6.24 22.47 -2.35
CA ASN A 142 -6.78 23.79 -2.73
C ASN A 142 -5.69 24.82 -3.03
N ASN A 143 -4.54 24.72 -2.38
CA ASN A 143 -3.37 25.57 -2.60
C ASN A 143 -2.11 24.69 -2.76
N PRO A 144 -1.92 24.03 -3.93
CA PRO A 144 -0.87 23.04 -4.07
C PRO A 144 0.52 23.66 -3.98
N GLU A 145 1.36 23.09 -3.13
CA GLU A 145 2.75 23.52 -2.92
C GLU A 145 3.74 22.51 -3.52
N ILE A 146 3.38 21.22 -3.48
CA ILE A 146 4.21 20.13 -3.98
C ILE A 146 3.38 19.16 -4.81
N VAL A 147 4.00 18.61 -5.85
CA VAL A 147 3.54 17.42 -6.56
C VAL A 147 4.61 16.35 -6.38
N THR A 148 4.19 15.14 -6.03
CA THR A 148 5.04 13.98 -5.80
C THR A 148 4.62 12.88 -6.76
N ILE A 149 5.60 12.19 -7.36
CA ILE A 149 5.37 10.96 -8.11
C ILE A 149 6.24 9.85 -7.53
N VAL A 150 5.62 8.71 -7.27
CA VAL A 150 6.28 7.48 -6.86
C VAL A 150 6.06 6.45 -7.95
N PHE A 151 7.16 5.86 -8.41
CA PHE A 151 7.19 4.74 -9.33
C PHE A 151 8.01 3.62 -8.69
N VAL A 152 7.37 2.47 -8.49
CA VAL A 152 8.05 1.26 -8.02
C VAL A 152 7.96 0.20 -9.10
N TYR A 153 9.13 -0.20 -9.56
CA TYR A 153 9.30 -1.29 -10.51
C TYR A 153 9.09 -2.63 -9.78
N GLY A 154 8.03 -3.37 -10.13
CA GLY A 154 7.72 -4.68 -9.56
C GLY A 154 8.60 -5.84 -10.03
N GLY A 155 9.83 -5.61 -10.50
CA GLY A 155 10.72 -6.71 -10.87
C GLY A 155 11.67 -7.10 -9.74
N LYS A 156 11.85 -8.40 -9.48
CA LYS A 156 12.98 -8.95 -8.73
C LYS A 156 13.98 -9.54 -9.73
N GLN A 157 15.28 -9.56 -9.42
CA GLN A 157 16.31 -10.22 -10.23
C GLN A 157 15.85 -11.66 -10.58
N GLY A 158 15.45 -11.89 -11.84
CA GLY A 158 15.07 -13.20 -12.37
C GLY A 158 13.59 -13.60 -12.30
N ALA A 159 12.73 -12.88 -11.58
CA ALA A 159 11.28 -13.09 -11.57
C ALA A 159 10.56 -11.79 -11.16
N GLY A 160 9.66 -11.27 -11.98
CA GLY A 160 8.84 -10.12 -11.55
C GLY A 160 7.76 -10.54 -10.57
N VAL A 161 7.26 -9.57 -9.81
CA VAL A 161 6.17 -9.67 -8.84
C VAL A 161 5.08 -8.64 -9.21
N ALA A 162 3.81 -8.99 -9.02
CA ALA A 162 2.74 -8.02 -9.12
C ALA A 162 2.78 -7.08 -7.90
N VAL A 163 2.91 -5.78 -8.15
CA VAL A 163 2.77 -4.72 -7.13
C VAL A 163 1.67 -3.75 -7.53
N GLN A 164 0.97 -3.20 -6.54
CA GLN A 164 -0.16 -2.29 -6.76
C GLN A 164 0.19 -0.87 -6.35
N GLY A 165 -0.30 0.12 -7.10
CA GLY A 165 -0.11 1.53 -6.79
C GLY A 165 -0.60 1.91 -5.38
N SER A 166 -1.77 1.39 -4.99
CA SER A 166 -2.38 1.61 -3.67
C SER A 166 -1.52 1.10 -2.51
N GLU A 167 -1.13 -0.16 -2.53
CA GLU A 167 -0.43 -0.82 -1.41
C GLU A 167 1.04 -0.43 -1.32
N VAL A 168 1.68 -0.09 -2.45
CA VAL A 168 3.14 0.11 -2.50
C VAL A 168 3.51 1.57 -2.70
N ALA A 169 2.91 2.26 -3.66
CA ALA A 169 3.34 3.62 -4.00
C ALA A 169 2.69 4.70 -3.12
N VAL A 170 1.45 4.48 -2.64
CA VAL A 170 0.77 5.43 -1.75
C VAL A 170 1.52 5.62 -0.42
N PRO A 171 1.88 4.57 0.35
CA PRO A 171 2.58 4.75 1.62
C PRO A 171 3.93 5.46 1.48
N VAL A 172 4.65 5.19 0.39
CA VAL A 172 5.93 5.88 0.10
C VAL A 172 5.70 7.37 -0.14
N ALA A 173 4.66 7.73 -0.91
CA ALA A 173 4.32 9.14 -1.11
C ALA A 173 3.86 9.82 0.18
N SER A 174 3.11 9.12 1.02
CA SER A 174 2.71 9.60 2.34
C SER A 174 3.92 9.94 3.20
N LYS A 175 4.93 9.06 3.28
CA LYS A 175 6.18 9.36 4.00
C LYS A 175 6.91 10.59 3.45
N ILE A 176 6.97 10.75 2.13
CA ILE A 176 7.56 11.95 1.49
C ILE A 176 6.79 13.22 1.88
N LEU A 177 5.46 13.17 1.85
CA LEU A 177 4.61 14.32 2.19
C LEU A 177 4.66 14.64 3.68
N ARG A 178 4.67 13.64 4.56
CA ARG A 178 4.85 13.84 6.01
C ARG A 178 6.15 14.58 6.29
N TYR A 179 7.25 14.13 5.69
CA TYR A 179 8.53 14.83 5.78
C TYR A 179 8.45 16.27 5.24
N TYR A 180 7.86 16.47 4.06
CA TYR A 180 7.73 17.80 3.45
C TYR A 180 6.95 18.79 4.33
N PHE A 181 5.85 18.35 4.94
CA PHE A 181 5.01 19.18 5.81
C PHE A 181 5.46 19.21 7.27
N ASN A 182 6.61 18.62 7.60
CA ASN A 182 7.09 18.46 8.97
C ASN A 182 6.03 17.83 9.90
N ILE A 183 5.27 16.88 9.36
CA ILE A 183 4.41 16.02 10.16
C ILE A 183 5.34 15.01 10.80
N THR A 184 5.69 15.30 12.04
CA THR A 184 6.31 14.31 12.91
C THR A 184 5.32 13.18 13.10
N ASP A 185 5.81 11.95 13.08
CA ASP A 185 5.11 10.90 13.79
C ASP A 185 4.97 11.41 15.22
N GLU A 186 3.74 11.56 15.73
CA GLU A 186 3.60 11.82 17.16
C GLU A 186 4.40 10.72 17.84
N GLU A 187 5.43 11.09 18.60
CA GLU A 187 6.05 10.17 19.54
C GLU A 187 4.91 9.70 20.44
N GLU A 188 4.45 8.46 20.23
CA GLU A 188 3.96 7.68 21.35
C GLU A 188 5.07 7.77 22.40
N GLY A 189 4.75 8.40 23.54
CA GLY A 189 5.70 9.10 24.38
C GLY A 189 7.00 8.36 24.70
N GLU A 190 8.06 9.16 24.75
CA GLU A 190 9.41 8.87 25.23
C GLU A 190 9.48 7.76 26.31
N ASP A 191 10.34 6.77 26.08
CA ASP A 191 11.52 6.64 26.94
C ASP A 191 12.71 6.06 26.16
N GLY A 192 13.75 6.88 26.00
CA GLY A 192 15.15 6.42 26.08
C GLY A 192 15.88 5.99 24.80
N GLN A 193 16.54 6.98 24.17
CA GLN A 193 17.91 6.96 23.61
C GLN A 193 18.37 5.83 22.66
N ALA A 194 18.91 6.29 21.53
CA ALA A 194 19.72 5.50 20.59
C ALA A 194 20.86 4.75 21.29
N ASP A 195 20.88 3.43 21.14
CA ASP A 195 22.01 2.66 20.61
C ASP A 195 21.65 1.16 20.51
N ASP A 196 22.26 0.53 19.50
CA ASP A 196 22.43 -0.90 19.24
C ASP A 196 21.28 -1.76 18.67
N GLU A 197 21.67 -2.48 17.62
CA GLU A 197 20.97 -3.63 17.03
C GLU A 197 20.53 -4.58 18.16
N THR A 198 19.23 -4.64 18.45
CA THR A 198 18.71 -5.66 19.36
C THR A 198 17.49 -6.31 18.72
N GLU A 199 17.66 -7.57 18.32
CA GLU A 199 16.55 -8.50 18.06
C GLU A 199 15.61 -8.46 19.28
N LEU A 200 14.36 -8.05 19.07
CA LEU A 200 13.33 -8.12 20.11
C LEU A 200 12.97 -9.60 20.30
N GLU A 201 13.56 -10.24 21.31
CA GLU A 201 13.02 -11.47 21.91
C GLU A 201 11.65 -11.15 22.53
N PHE A 202 10.58 -11.71 21.97
CA PHE A 202 9.27 -11.72 22.60
C PHE A 202 9.27 -12.70 23.79
N ASP A 203 8.83 -12.23 24.96
CA ASP A 203 8.67 -13.04 26.17
C ASP A 203 7.75 -14.24 25.88
N LEU A 204 8.31 -15.45 26.02
CA LEU A 204 7.65 -16.76 25.83
C LEU A 204 6.53 -17.05 26.87
N GLY A 205 6.17 -16.07 27.71
CA GLY A 205 5.18 -16.21 28.78
C GLY A 205 3.73 -15.85 28.41
N THR A 206 3.48 -15.16 27.29
CA THR A 206 2.14 -14.65 26.94
C THR A 206 1.26 -15.77 26.39
N LYS A 207 0.20 -16.14 27.13
CA LYS A 207 -0.80 -17.11 26.67
C LYS A 207 -1.80 -16.44 25.74
N PHE A 208 -2.10 -17.04 24.61
CA PHE A 208 -3.13 -16.54 23.69
C PHE A 208 -4.44 -17.30 23.84
N LYS A 209 -5.55 -16.62 23.53
CA LYS A 209 -6.86 -17.21 23.28
C LYS A 209 -7.19 -17.06 21.81
N ALA A 210 -7.52 -18.14 21.13
CA ALA A 210 -7.94 -18.10 19.74
C ALA A 210 -9.46 -18.28 19.60
N ARG A 211 -10.11 -17.49 18.75
CA ARG A 211 -11.56 -17.51 18.52
C ARG A 211 -11.90 -17.43 17.03
N LEU A 212 -12.84 -18.26 16.59
CA LEU A 212 -13.60 -18.01 15.36
C LEU A 212 -14.80 -17.14 15.74
N LEU A 213 -14.75 -15.86 15.36
CA LEU A 213 -15.76 -14.87 15.74
C LEU A 213 -17.05 -15.01 14.94
N GLY A 214 -16.96 -15.49 13.70
CA GLY A 214 -18.13 -15.72 12.87
C GLY A 214 -17.79 -16.09 11.44
N THR A 215 -18.86 -16.36 10.68
CA THR A 215 -18.80 -16.56 9.23
C THR A 215 -19.87 -15.73 8.55
N ASP A 216 -19.58 -15.21 7.37
CA ASP A 216 -20.54 -14.51 6.52
C ASP A 216 -20.45 -14.97 5.05
N GLY A 217 -21.50 -14.69 4.30
CA GLY A 217 -21.58 -15.04 2.88
C GLY A 217 -20.67 -14.17 2.04
N TRP A 218 -19.78 -14.80 1.28
CA TRP A 218 -18.81 -14.17 0.41
C TRP A 218 -19.24 -14.30 -1.05
N SER A 219 -19.34 -13.18 -1.78
CA SER A 219 -19.91 -13.13 -3.14
C SER A 219 -18.93 -13.55 -4.25
N ARG A 220 -17.85 -14.27 -3.91
CA ARG A 220 -16.79 -14.69 -4.83
C ARG A 220 -16.59 -16.21 -4.75
N ASN A 221 -16.08 -16.79 -5.84
CA ASN A 221 -15.73 -18.22 -5.93
C ASN A 221 -14.39 -18.52 -5.22
N GLU A 222 -14.31 -18.14 -3.94
CA GLU A 222 -13.14 -18.36 -3.08
C GLU A 222 -13.59 -18.52 -1.62
N ALA A 223 -12.77 -19.17 -0.80
CA ALA A 223 -12.88 -19.06 0.66
C ALA A 223 -11.94 -17.94 1.13
N ASN A 224 -12.41 -17.13 2.08
CA ASN A 224 -11.64 -16.01 2.62
C ASN A 224 -11.55 -16.10 4.15
N MET A 225 -10.42 -15.70 4.71
CA MET A 225 -10.27 -15.51 6.14
C MET A 225 -9.65 -14.14 6.40
N SER A 226 -10.26 -13.40 7.31
CA SER A 226 -9.70 -12.20 7.91
C SER A 226 -9.51 -12.44 9.39
N GLY A 227 -8.49 -11.85 9.99
CA GLY A 227 -8.34 -11.95 11.42
C GLY A 227 -7.47 -10.89 12.05
N PHE A 228 -7.42 -10.93 13.38
CA PHE A 228 -6.67 -9.99 14.21
C PHE A 228 -5.81 -10.73 15.23
N VAL A 229 -4.61 -10.21 15.47
CA VAL A 229 -3.78 -10.54 16.63
C VAL A 229 -3.84 -9.34 17.57
N LEU A 230 -4.31 -9.56 18.79
CA LEU A 230 -4.58 -8.53 19.77
C LEU A 230 -3.78 -8.78 21.05
N ASP A 231 -3.42 -7.71 21.77
CA ASP A 231 -2.87 -7.78 23.12
C ASP A 231 -3.97 -8.03 24.18
N ALA A 232 -3.60 -8.02 25.46
CA ALA A 232 -4.52 -8.28 26.57
C ALA A 232 -5.55 -7.14 26.78
N GLU A 233 -5.26 -5.97 26.21
CA GLU A 233 -6.06 -4.76 26.23
C GLU A 233 -6.93 -4.64 24.96
N GLY A 234 -6.86 -5.62 24.05
CA GLY A 234 -7.61 -5.66 22.80
C GLY A 234 -7.08 -4.74 21.72
N GLN A 235 -5.84 -4.22 21.85
CA GLN A 235 -5.17 -3.44 20.80
C GLN A 235 -4.45 -4.36 19.82
N GLY A 236 -4.30 -3.90 18.58
CA GLY A 236 -3.67 -4.66 17.52
C GLY A 236 -2.17 -4.86 17.71
N VAL A 237 -1.68 -6.09 17.56
CA VAL A 237 -0.25 -6.42 17.65
C VAL A 237 0.31 -6.66 16.26
N SER A 238 1.22 -5.79 15.83
CA SER A 238 1.86 -5.87 14.53
C SER A 238 3.04 -6.84 14.49
N ASN A 239 3.47 -7.22 13.29
CA ASN A 239 4.64 -8.05 13.03
C ASN A 239 4.58 -9.46 13.64
N VAL A 240 3.41 -9.98 13.99
CA VAL A 240 3.24 -11.34 14.47
C VAL A 240 3.05 -12.28 13.28
N PRO A 241 3.91 -13.32 13.12
CA PRO A 241 3.71 -14.32 12.10
C PRO A 241 2.44 -15.14 12.33
N VAL A 242 1.65 -15.30 11.29
CA VAL A 242 0.44 -16.13 11.27
C VAL A 242 0.60 -17.18 10.17
N GLU A 243 0.59 -18.45 10.55
CA GLU A 243 0.68 -19.56 9.62
C GLU A 243 -0.71 -20.10 9.30
N VAL A 244 -0.97 -20.29 8.01
CA VAL A 244 -2.14 -21.00 7.51
C VAL A 244 -1.70 -22.34 6.98
N LEU A 245 -2.28 -23.40 7.52
CA LEU A 245 -2.06 -24.77 7.11
C LEU A 245 -3.33 -25.32 6.46
N ILE A 246 -3.17 -26.07 5.38
CA ILE A 246 -4.25 -26.82 4.75
C ILE A 246 -3.89 -28.30 4.84
N ASN A 247 -4.77 -29.10 5.45
CA ASN A 247 -4.56 -30.53 5.65
C ASN A 247 -3.20 -30.87 6.34
N GLY A 248 -2.72 -29.97 7.20
CA GLY A 248 -1.48 -30.11 7.96
C GLY A 248 -0.21 -29.61 7.28
N GLU A 249 -0.28 -29.05 6.07
CA GLU A 249 0.85 -28.45 5.37
C GLU A 249 0.76 -26.91 5.41
N VAL A 250 1.86 -26.22 5.76
CA VAL A 250 1.93 -24.75 5.74
C VAL A 250 1.84 -24.26 4.30
N VAL A 251 0.77 -23.54 3.98
CA VAL A 251 0.52 -23.00 2.64
C VAL A 251 0.73 -21.49 2.55
N ALA A 252 0.68 -20.80 3.70
CA ALA A 252 0.97 -19.37 3.79
C ALA A 252 1.57 -19.02 5.14
N GLN A 253 2.51 -18.08 5.11
CA GLN A 253 3.03 -17.37 6.28
C GLN A 253 2.73 -15.89 6.07
N LEU A 254 1.88 -15.35 6.93
CA LEU A 254 1.42 -13.98 6.92
C LEU A 254 2.09 -13.24 8.08
N ILE A 255 2.08 -11.92 8.02
CA ILE A 255 2.54 -11.06 9.11
C ILE A 255 1.38 -10.12 9.45
N SER A 256 1.02 -9.99 10.74
CA SER A 256 -0.02 -9.06 11.17
C SER A 256 0.40 -7.61 10.90
N GLY A 257 -0.54 -6.81 10.40
CA GLY A 257 -0.35 -5.38 10.15
C GLY A 257 -0.35 -4.53 11.41
N GLU A 258 -0.21 -3.21 11.26
CA GLU A 258 -0.12 -2.25 12.36
C GLU A 258 -1.29 -2.31 13.37
N THR A 259 -2.48 -2.72 12.94
CA THR A 259 -3.65 -2.92 13.82
C THR A 259 -3.92 -4.40 14.13
N GLY A 260 -2.90 -5.25 13.99
CA GLY A 260 -2.99 -6.69 14.24
C GLY A 260 -3.68 -7.50 13.15
N GLN A 261 -4.14 -6.86 12.08
CA GLN A 261 -4.95 -7.48 11.03
C GLN A 261 -4.13 -8.38 10.10
N PHE A 262 -4.72 -9.48 9.65
CA PHE A 262 -4.20 -10.32 8.59
C PHE A 262 -5.34 -10.87 7.72
N ASP A 263 -5.03 -11.17 6.47
CA ASP A 263 -6.00 -11.66 5.50
C ASP A 263 -5.40 -12.81 4.67
N TYR A 264 -6.21 -13.83 4.41
CA TYR A 264 -5.88 -14.96 3.55
C TYR A 264 -7.06 -15.26 2.63
N SER A 265 -6.78 -15.50 1.35
CA SER A 265 -7.80 -15.92 0.37
C SER A 265 -7.31 -17.14 -0.38
N ARG A 266 -8.21 -18.08 -0.59
CA ARG A 266 -7.96 -19.31 -1.34
C ARG A 266 -8.91 -19.36 -2.54
N PRO A 267 -8.47 -18.84 -3.69
CA PRO A 267 -9.13 -19.12 -4.96
C PRO A 267 -8.98 -20.62 -5.29
N ASP A 268 -9.96 -21.18 -6.00
CA ASP A 268 -9.98 -22.60 -6.41
C ASP A 268 -9.97 -23.60 -5.24
N LEU A 269 -10.79 -23.35 -4.23
CA LEU A 269 -10.94 -24.23 -3.06
C LEU A 269 -11.25 -25.67 -3.50
N VAL A 270 -10.42 -26.62 -3.07
CA VAL A 270 -10.70 -28.05 -3.25
C VAL A 270 -11.68 -28.51 -2.17
N ALA A 271 -12.62 -29.39 -2.53
CA ALA A 271 -13.56 -29.95 -1.56
C ALA A 271 -12.81 -30.60 -0.38
N ASP A 272 -13.35 -30.43 0.82
CA ASP A 272 -12.85 -31.00 2.08
C ASP A 272 -11.47 -30.48 2.54
N GLU A 273 -11.08 -29.25 2.17
CA GLU A 273 -9.91 -28.58 2.76
C GLU A 273 -10.18 -28.15 4.21
N THR A 274 -9.51 -28.80 5.18
CA THR A 274 -9.49 -28.33 6.57
C THR A 274 -8.38 -27.30 6.74
N TRP A 275 -8.76 -26.11 7.19
CA TRP A 275 -7.83 -25.03 7.48
C TRP A 275 -7.44 -25.07 8.95
N GLN A 276 -6.15 -24.89 9.20
CA GLN A 276 -5.61 -24.62 10.52
C GLN A 276 -4.87 -23.29 10.51
N VAL A 277 -5.10 -22.46 11.51
CA VAL A 277 -4.49 -21.14 11.64
C VAL A 277 -3.82 -21.06 13.00
N ARG A 278 -2.55 -20.64 13.03
CA ARG A 278 -1.78 -20.51 14.27
C ARG A 278 -0.81 -19.35 14.21
N LEU A 279 -0.36 -18.89 15.37
CA LEU A 279 0.73 -17.91 15.47
C LEU A 279 2.08 -18.63 15.31
N GLY A 280 2.91 -18.17 14.39
CA GLY A 280 4.18 -18.82 14.02
C GLY A 280 5.25 -18.72 15.12
N ASP A 281 5.33 -17.56 15.78
CA ASP A 281 6.33 -17.32 16.84
C ASP A 281 5.87 -17.78 18.22
N PHE A 282 4.61 -18.24 18.34
CA PHE A 282 4.01 -18.69 19.60
C PHE A 282 3.50 -20.12 19.46
N PRO A 283 4.38 -21.14 19.47
CA PRO A 283 4.00 -22.54 19.24
C PRO A 283 3.06 -23.12 20.31
N ASP A 284 3.06 -22.55 21.51
CA ASP A 284 2.17 -22.92 22.61
C ASP A 284 0.80 -22.22 22.54
N ALA A 285 0.61 -21.26 21.61
CA ALA A 285 -0.68 -20.63 21.38
C ALA A 285 -1.67 -21.63 20.76
N PRO A 286 -2.95 -21.60 21.16
CA PRO A 286 -3.97 -22.46 20.57
C PRO A 286 -4.18 -22.13 19.08
N SER A 287 -4.28 -23.14 18.23
CA SER A 287 -4.64 -22.98 16.82
C SER A 287 -6.15 -23.09 16.60
N LEU A 288 -6.67 -22.39 15.59
CA LEU A 288 -8.05 -22.59 15.10
C LEU A 288 -8.06 -23.60 13.98
N MET A 289 -9.04 -24.51 13.98
CA MET A 289 -9.27 -25.46 12.90
C MET A 289 -10.73 -25.42 12.47
N PHE A 290 -10.97 -25.33 11.17
CA PHE A 290 -12.31 -25.36 10.59
C PHE A 290 -12.26 -25.80 9.12
N ASP A 291 -13.36 -26.38 8.64
CA ASP A 291 -13.50 -26.77 7.24
C ASP A 291 -13.86 -25.55 6.41
N ALA A 292 -13.06 -25.27 5.39
CA ALA A 292 -13.27 -24.14 4.50
C ALA A 292 -14.39 -24.45 3.51
N VAL A 293 -15.23 -23.44 3.26
CA VAL A 293 -16.36 -23.53 2.33
C VAL A 293 -16.23 -22.42 1.30
N GLU A 294 -16.40 -22.76 0.02
CA GLU A 294 -16.38 -21.80 -1.07
C GLU A 294 -17.51 -20.78 -0.89
N GLY A 295 -17.20 -19.50 -1.09
CA GLY A 295 -18.17 -18.42 -0.90
C GLY A 295 -18.47 -18.15 0.57
N VAL A 296 -17.60 -18.56 1.50
CA VAL A 296 -17.67 -18.19 2.92
C VAL A 296 -16.43 -17.42 3.32
N ARG A 297 -16.66 -16.37 4.11
CA ARG A 297 -15.61 -15.62 4.79
C ARG A 297 -15.62 -15.94 6.28
N TYR A 298 -14.44 -16.16 6.84
CA TYR A 298 -14.21 -16.48 8.24
C TYR A 298 -13.54 -15.30 8.93
N LEU A 299 -14.03 -14.92 10.11
CA LEU A 299 -13.40 -13.92 10.96
C LEU A 299 -12.77 -14.60 12.17
N VAL A 300 -11.45 -14.52 12.29
CA VAL A 300 -10.68 -15.16 13.37
C VAL A 300 -9.93 -14.15 14.22
N GLU A 301 -9.60 -14.52 15.44
CA GLU A 301 -8.93 -13.64 16.38
C GLU A 301 -8.00 -14.42 17.31
N PHE A 302 -6.82 -13.87 17.57
CA PHE A 302 -5.89 -14.32 18.60
C PHE A 302 -5.68 -13.19 19.59
N GLU A 303 -6.10 -13.35 20.84
CA GLU A 303 -6.01 -12.31 21.87
C GLU A 303 -5.07 -12.78 22.98
N ALA A 304 -4.03 -12.00 23.26
CA ALA A 304 -3.15 -12.26 24.40
C ALA A 304 -3.95 -12.23 25.69
N GLN A 305 -3.56 -13.05 26.66
CA GLN A 305 -4.16 -13.08 27.98
C GLN A 305 -3.18 -12.45 28.96
N PRO A 306 -3.67 -11.64 29.91
CA PRO A 306 -2.82 -11.08 30.93
C PRO A 306 -2.15 -12.21 31.73
N PRO A 307 -0.92 -12.03 32.20
CA PRO A 307 -0.24 -13.01 33.04
C PRO A 307 -1.14 -13.37 34.23
N GLN A 308 -1.41 -14.65 34.45
CA GLN A 308 -2.06 -15.07 35.70
C GLN A 308 -1.10 -14.76 36.84
N GLU A 309 -1.44 -13.79 37.70
CA GLU A 309 -0.76 -13.63 38.98
C GLU A 309 -0.80 -14.98 39.70
N THR A 310 0.35 -15.62 39.86
CA THR A 310 0.49 -16.71 40.81
C THR A 310 0.23 -16.13 42.19
N ALA A 311 -0.98 -16.34 42.72
CA ALA A 311 -1.32 -16.04 44.10
C ALA A 311 -0.38 -16.86 45.01
N ALA A 312 0.75 -16.26 45.38
CA ALA A 312 1.58 -16.74 46.45
C ALA A 312 0.76 -16.58 47.74
N ALA A 313 0.29 -17.71 48.27
CA ALA A 313 -0.32 -17.79 49.58
C ALA A 313 0.64 -17.20 50.62
N ILE A 314 0.36 -15.98 51.08
CA ILE A 314 0.96 -15.44 52.30
C ILE A 314 0.26 -16.14 53.46
N GLY A 315 0.85 -17.27 53.89
CA GLY A 315 0.58 -17.84 55.20
C GLY A 315 1.11 -16.90 56.28
N ALA A 316 0.21 -16.29 57.03
CA ALA A 316 0.53 -15.52 58.23
C ALA A 316 1.00 -16.47 59.35
N ASN A 317 2.06 -16.04 60.05
CA ASN A 317 2.46 -16.54 61.37
C ASN A 317 1.36 -16.37 62.42
#